data_AF-A0A3A0AYQ0-F1
#
_entry.id   AF-A0A3A0AYQ0-F1
#
_cell.length_a   1.000
_cell.length_b   1.000
_cell.length_c   1.000
_cell.angle_alpha   90.00
_cell.angle_beta   90.00
_cell.angle_gamma   90.00
#
_symmetry.space_group_name_H-M   'P 1'
#
loop_
_entity.id
_entity.type
_entity.pdbx_description
1 polymer ?
#
loop_
_entity_poly.entity_id
_entity_poly.type
_entity_poly.pdbx_seq_one_letter_code
_entity_poly.pdbx_strand_id
1 'polypeptide(L)'
;MLLTWQWPDASAAERDHAADRRAIAATIGVRPGVIAAEATEDGVRVTFDPAQIGKPELAAALRIALAQENDLRTRMAETLKRAPTYLNLARTLTLDERISPLPEAARAAATRRTGPTAMVPGFSLVSRIQTLLPVLRSLSAWSRTAPPGVVDEHLTHAGLTRELLDSDLATTQEAIAYARDYVTQTTGRLARRASALAAQATQASRQYIEQRNQQRTQQDEPL
;
A
#
# COMPACT_ATOMS: atom_id res chain seq x y z
N MET A 1 -8.40 17.67 7.31
CA MET A 1 -7.70 17.89 8.60
C MET A 1 -6.25 17.44 8.44
N LEU A 2 -5.29 18.23 8.90
CA LEU A 2 -3.88 17.81 8.94
C LEU A 2 -3.57 17.29 10.35
N LEU A 3 -3.05 16.07 10.43
CA LEU A 3 -2.58 15.46 11.65
C LEU A 3 -1.05 15.54 11.68
N THR A 4 -0.54 16.29 12.65
CA THR A 4 0.90 16.45 12.91
C THR A 4 1.19 15.95 14.32
N TRP A 5 2.37 15.38 14.52
CA TRP A 5 2.84 14.93 15.83
C TRP A 5 4.33 15.20 15.96
N GLN A 6 4.80 15.30 17.22
CA GLN A 6 6.20 15.46 17.54
C GLN A 6 6.71 14.17 18.18
N TRP A 7 7.89 13.72 17.76
CA TRP A 7 8.57 12.59 18.37
C TRP A 7 9.47 13.08 19.50
N PRO A 8 9.60 12.32 20.61
CA PRO A 8 10.59 12.65 21.63
C PRO A 8 12.00 12.58 21.04
N ASP A 9 12.82 13.61 21.31
CA ASP A 9 14.14 13.84 20.67
C ASP A 9 15.10 12.64 20.72
N ALA A 10 14.99 11.78 21.73
CA ALA A 10 15.84 10.60 21.90
C ALA A 10 15.57 9.46 20.88
N SER A 11 14.44 9.50 20.16
CA SER A 11 14.03 8.46 19.20
C SER A 11 14.24 8.84 17.72
N ALA A 12 14.70 10.07 17.45
CA ALA A 12 14.64 10.68 16.12
C ALA A 12 15.80 10.29 15.18
N ALA A 13 16.95 9.84 15.70
CA ALA A 13 18.14 9.61 14.87
C ALA A 13 18.07 8.36 13.96
N GLU A 14 17.17 7.41 14.24
CA GLU A 14 17.05 6.14 13.50
C GLU A 14 15.64 5.85 12.95
N ARG A 15 14.64 6.70 13.23
CA ARG A 15 13.26 6.47 12.77
C ARG A 15 13.04 6.95 11.34
N ASP A 16 12.58 6.05 10.48
CA ASP A 16 12.10 6.39 9.14
C ASP A 16 10.73 7.08 9.23
N HIS A 17 10.76 8.40 9.42
CA HIS A 17 9.54 9.21 9.49
C HIS A 17 8.64 9.09 8.24
N ALA A 18 9.20 8.77 7.07
CA ALA A 18 8.40 8.52 5.89
C ALA A 18 7.67 7.17 5.97
N ALA A 19 8.28 6.14 6.55
CA ALA A 19 7.59 4.89 6.89
C ALA A 19 6.48 5.13 7.91
N ASP A 20 6.75 5.84 9.01
CA ASP A 20 5.76 6.11 10.05
C ASP A 20 4.53 6.85 9.50
N ARG A 21 4.74 7.91 8.70
CA ARG A 21 3.64 8.66 8.08
C ARG A 21 2.79 7.78 7.16
N ARG A 22 3.40 6.82 6.44
CA ARG A 22 2.67 5.87 5.57
C ARG A 22 1.88 4.86 6.40
N ALA A 23 2.46 4.31 7.46
CA ALA A 23 1.78 3.40 8.38
C ALA A 23 0.55 4.07 9.02
N ILE A 24 0.70 5.32 9.45
CA ILE A 24 -0.38 6.10 10.02
C ILE A 24 -1.45 6.42 8.97
N ALA A 25 -1.06 6.87 7.78
CA ALA A 25 -2.01 7.14 6.70
C ALA A 25 -2.82 5.89 6.33
N ALA A 26 -2.18 4.73 6.23
CA ALA A 26 -2.86 3.47 5.95
C ALA A 26 -3.78 3.03 7.10
N THR A 27 -3.34 3.16 8.36
CA THR A 27 -4.13 2.79 9.54
C THR A 27 -5.34 3.68 9.74
N ILE A 28 -5.22 4.98 9.47
CA ILE A 28 -6.34 5.92 9.53
C ILE A 28 -7.26 5.73 8.30
N GLY A 29 -6.69 5.48 7.12
CA GLY A 29 -7.41 5.35 5.86
C GLY A 29 -8.41 4.20 5.81
N VAL A 30 -8.27 3.18 6.66
CA VAL A 30 -9.22 2.05 6.74
C VAL A 30 -10.42 2.31 7.67
N ARG A 31 -10.40 3.41 8.44
CA ARG A 31 -11.44 3.70 9.43
C ARG A 31 -12.76 4.09 8.76
N PRO A 32 -13.92 3.65 9.31
CA PRO A 32 -15.22 4.13 8.86
C PRO A 32 -15.28 5.67 8.87
N GLY A 33 -15.95 6.26 7.89
CA GLY A 33 -16.04 7.72 7.75
C GLY A 33 -14.78 8.41 7.22
N VAL A 34 -13.64 7.73 7.08
CA VAL A 34 -12.45 8.30 6.42
C VAL A 34 -12.58 8.14 4.92
N ILE A 35 -12.57 9.26 4.20
CA ILE A 35 -12.67 9.33 2.73
C ILE A 35 -11.28 9.14 2.11
N ALA A 36 -10.27 9.80 2.68
CA ALA A 36 -8.89 9.69 2.23
C ALA A 36 -7.92 9.99 3.38
N ALA A 37 -6.77 9.30 3.39
CA ALA A 37 -5.67 9.57 4.29
C ALA A 37 -4.35 9.47 3.51
N GLU A 38 -3.59 10.57 3.51
CA GLU A 38 -2.40 10.72 2.68
C GLU A 38 -1.19 11.11 3.54
N ALA A 39 -0.09 10.40 3.37
CA ALA A 39 1.20 10.80 3.95
C ALA A 39 1.73 12.02 3.18
N THR A 40 2.07 13.07 3.93
CA THR A 40 2.63 14.34 3.44
C THR A 40 3.99 14.58 4.10
N GLU A 41 4.74 15.61 3.68
CA GLU A 41 6.01 15.95 4.35
C GLU A 41 5.79 16.39 5.80
N ASP A 42 4.69 17.07 6.09
CA ASP A 42 4.40 17.63 7.42
C ASP A 42 3.68 16.65 8.38
N GLY A 43 3.16 15.53 7.87
CA GLY A 43 2.34 14.60 8.65
C GLY A 43 1.37 13.80 7.80
N VAL A 44 0.15 13.57 8.30
CA VAL A 44 -0.90 12.85 7.55
C VAL A 44 -2.10 13.76 7.33
N ARG A 45 -2.47 13.95 6.06
CA ARG A 45 -3.67 14.69 5.68
C ARG A 45 -4.85 13.72 5.62
N VAL A 46 -5.90 13.99 6.38
CA VAL A 46 -7.11 13.16 6.47
C VAL A 46 -8.32 13.95 6.00
N THR A 47 -9.05 13.40 5.03
CA THR A 47 -10.36 13.84 4.59
C THR A 47 -11.38 12.83 5.12
N PHE A 48 -12.39 13.29 5.84
CA PHE A 48 -13.36 12.43 6.51
C PHE A 48 -14.76 13.05 6.52
N ASP A 49 -15.77 12.21 6.63
CA ASP A 49 -17.16 12.58 6.83
C ASP A 49 -17.42 12.82 8.34
N PRO A 50 -17.67 14.08 8.76
CA PRO A 50 -17.90 14.40 10.17
C PRO A 50 -19.20 13.80 10.72
N ALA A 51 -20.12 13.34 9.87
CA ALA A 51 -21.33 12.63 10.31
C ALA A 51 -21.03 11.18 10.73
N GLN A 52 -19.91 10.61 10.26
CA GLN A 52 -19.55 9.21 10.51
C GLN A 52 -18.40 9.04 11.50
N ILE A 53 -17.46 9.99 11.54
CA ILE A 53 -16.31 9.89 12.44
C ILE A 53 -15.95 11.25 13.05
N GLY A 54 -15.76 11.25 14.36
CA GLY A 54 -15.37 12.43 15.13
C GLY A 54 -13.85 12.62 15.20
N LYS A 55 -13.42 13.86 15.47
CA LYS A 55 -12.01 14.17 15.76
C LYS A 55 -11.41 13.33 16.92
N PRO A 56 -12.12 13.06 18.03
CA PRO A 56 -11.55 12.25 19.13
C PRO A 56 -11.21 10.83 18.70
N GLU A 57 -12.04 10.23 17.84
CA GLU A 57 -11.84 8.88 17.33
C GLU A 57 -10.67 8.81 16.34
N LEU A 58 -10.54 9.82 15.47
CA LEU A 58 -9.34 9.97 14.62
C LEU A 58 -8.06 10.15 15.44
N ALA A 59 -8.12 10.91 16.54
CA ALA A 59 -6.98 11.05 17.45
C ALA A 59 -6.64 9.73 18.16
N ALA A 60 -7.64 8.93 18.54
CA ALA A 60 -7.42 7.60 19.11
C ALA A 60 -6.78 6.65 18.08
N ALA A 61 -7.27 6.65 16.83
CA ALA A 61 -6.69 5.86 15.74
C ALA A 61 -5.23 6.27 15.46
N LEU A 62 -4.93 7.57 15.49
CA LEU A 62 -3.56 8.09 15.38
C LEU A 62 -2.65 7.55 16.49
N ARG A 63 -3.10 7.58 17.76
CA ARG A 63 -2.31 7.05 18.88
C ARG A 63 -2.02 5.56 18.73
N ILE A 64 -3.01 4.78 18.29
CA ILE A 64 -2.84 3.34 18.03
C ILE A 64 -1.80 3.12 16.93
N ALA A 65 -1.86 3.91 15.85
CA ALA A 65 -0.90 3.80 14.75
C ALA A 65 0.53 4.17 15.21
N LEU A 66 0.67 5.21 16.04
CA LEU A 66 1.97 5.62 16.62
C LEU A 66 2.55 4.59 17.60
N ALA A 67 1.69 3.76 18.20
CA ALA A 67 2.08 2.70 19.13
C ALA A 67 2.47 1.38 18.43
N GLN A 68 2.42 1.32 17.10
CA GLN A 68 2.85 0.12 16.37
C GLN A 68 4.38 -0.01 16.43
N GLU A 69 4.86 -1.05 17.11
CA GLU A 69 6.29 -1.33 17.26
C GLU A 69 6.85 -2.20 16.12
N ASN A 70 6.00 -3.01 15.49
CA ASN A 70 6.43 -3.96 14.45
C ASN A 70 6.63 -3.26 13.11
N ASP A 71 7.77 -3.53 12.48
CA ASP A 71 8.07 -3.07 11.14
C ASP A 71 7.09 -3.65 10.09
N LEU A 72 6.99 -2.97 8.95
CA LEU A 72 6.08 -3.34 7.86
C LEU A 72 6.33 -4.75 7.33
N ARG A 73 7.58 -5.21 7.25
CA ARG A 73 7.91 -6.55 6.74
C ARG A 73 7.39 -7.62 7.70
N THR A 74 7.59 -7.43 9.00
CA THR A 74 7.09 -8.34 10.04
C THR A 74 5.56 -8.40 10.01
N ARG A 75 4.88 -7.24 10.02
CA ARG A 75 3.41 -7.18 9.92
C ARG A 75 2.89 -7.84 8.65
N MET A 76 3.50 -7.56 7.50
CA MET A 76 3.10 -8.15 6.21
C MET A 76 3.30 -9.67 6.18
N ALA A 77 4.37 -10.18 6.78
CA ALA A 77 4.59 -11.63 6.87
C ALA A 77 3.45 -12.31 7.66
N GLU A 78 3.03 -11.71 8.77
CA GLU A 78 1.89 -12.18 9.56
C GLU A 78 0.56 -12.09 8.79
N THR A 79 0.30 -10.99 8.09
CA THR A 79 -0.88 -10.84 7.22
C THR A 79 -0.91 -11.92 6.13
N LEU A 80 0.24 -12.22 5.50
CA LEU A 80 0.33 -13.25 4.46
C LEU A 80 0.16 -14.66 4.99
N LYS A 81 0.60 -14.95 6.23
CA LYS A 81 0.31 -16.23 6.90
C LYS A 81 -1.20 -16.45 7.06
N ARG A 82 -1.97 -15.38 7.30
CA ARG A 82 -3.44 -15.41 7.42
C ARG A 82 -4.19 -15.34 6.09
N ALA A 83 -3.51 -15.11 4.97
CA ALA A 83 -4.14 -14.97 3.65
C ALA A 83 -5.07 -16.17 3.28
N PRO A 84 -4.70 -17.44 3.51
CA PRO A 84 -5.60 -18.56 3.23
C PRO A 84 -6.90 -18.50 4.05
N THR A 85 -6.81 -18.08 5.32
CA THR A 85 -7.97 -17.91 6.20
C THR A 85 -8.92 -16.84 5.66
N TYR A 86 -8.39 -15.69 5.20
CA TYR A 86 -9.20 -14.63 4.59
C TYR A 86 -9.88 -15.06 3.30
N LEU A 87 -9.19 -15.81 2.44
CA LEU A 87 -9.77 -16.33 1.20
C LEU A 87 -10.91 -17.31 1.48
N ASN A 88 -10.72 -18.20 2.45
CA ASN A 88 -11.75 -19.14 2.88
C ASN A 88 -12.95 -18.41 3.51
N LEU A 89 -12.70 -17.44 4.39
CA LEU A 89 -13.74 -16.61 5.00
C LEU A 89 -14.56 -15.87 3.93
N ALA A 90 -13.89 -15.22 2.98
CA ALA A 90 -14.57 -14.50 1.91
C ALA A 90 -15.45 -15.45 1.09
N ARG A 91 -14.95 -16.66 0.79
CA ARG A 91 -15.73 -17.69 0.11
C ARG A 91 -16.95 -18.11 0.92
N THR A 92 -16.80 -18.41 2.22
CA THR A 92 -17.91 -18.82 3.07
C THR A 92 -18.98 -17.74 3.15
N LEU A 93 -18.59 -16.48 3.36
CA LEU A 93 -19.52 -15.34 3.37
C LEU A 93 -20.23 -15.14 2.03
N THR A 94 -19.52 -15.37 0.91
CA THR A 94 -20.11 -15.28 -0.44
C THR A 94 -21.17 -16.37 -0.68
N LEU A 95 -21.02 -17.52 -0.02
CA LEU A 95 -21.99 -18.62 -0.12
C LEU A 95 -23.13 -18.52 0.90
N ASP A 96 -23.03 -17.62 1.89
CA ASP A 96 -24.08 -17.38 2.88
C ASP A 96 -25.20 -16.50 2.28
N GLU A 97 -26.40 -17.09 2.16
CA GLU A 97 -27.58 -16.44 1.58
C GLU A 97 -28.00 -15.19 2.35
N ARG A 98 -27.64 -15.08 3.64
CA ARG A 98 -27.96 -13.93 4.49
C ARG A 98 -27.13 -12.68 4.12
N ILE A 99 -26.02 -12.85 3.42
CA ILE A 99 -25.05 -11.77 3.11
C ILE A 99 -25.11 -11.37 1.65
N SER A 100 -25.22 -12.34 0.74
CA SER A 100 -25.25 -12.08 -0.69
C SER A 100 -26.30 -12.96 -1.37
N PRO A 101 -27.42 -12.39 -1.86
CA PRO A 101 -28.39 -13.12 -2.68
C PRO A 101 -27.80 -13.34 -4.07
N LEU A 102 -26.76 -14.17 -4.16
CA LEU A 102 -26.18 -14.57 -5.43
C LEU A 102 -27.18 -15.49 -6.16
N PRO A 103 -27.44 -15.24 -7.45
CA PRO A 103 -28.17 -16.16 -8.31
C PRO A 103 -27.53 -17.56 -8.25
N GLU A 104 -28.34 -18.60 -8.29
CA GLU A 104 -27.90 -20.00 -8.13
C GLU A 104 -26.76 -20.40 -9.09
N ALA A 105 -26.76 -19.87 -10.31
CA ALA A 105 -25.70 -20.04 -11.30
C ALA A 105 -24.33 -19.46 -10.86
N ALA A 106 -24.33 -18.32 -10.14
CA ALA A 106 -23.11 -17.72 -9.62
C ALA A 106 -22.59 -18.47 -8.38
N ARG A 107 -23.48 -19.03 -7.56
CA ARG A 107 -23.11 -19.96 -6.48
C ARG A 107 -22.48 -21.24 -7.01
N ALA A 108 -23.06 -21.84 -8.05
CA ALA A 108 -22.50 -23.01 -8.71
C ALA A 108 -21.12 -22.75 -9.33
N ALA A 109 -20.88 -21.53 -9.86
CA ALA A 109 -19.56 -21.14 -10.35
C ALA A 109 -18.54 -20.95 -9.20
N ALA A 110 -18.96 -20.37 -8.07
CA ALA A 110 -18.12 -20.20 -6.89
C ALA A 110 -17.75 -21.52 -6.21
N THR A 111 -18.65 -22.52 -6.23
CA THR A 111 -18.37 -23.87 -5.73
C THR A 111 -17.53 -24.71 -6.69
N ARG A 112 -17.59 -24.46 -8.02
CA ARG A 112 -16.75 -25.15 -9.02
C ARG A 112 -15.32 -24.64 -9.11
N ARG A 113 -15.03 -23.40 -8.67
CA ARG A 113 -13.66 -22.91 -8.44
C ARG A 113 -13.08 -23.49 -7.14
N THR A 114 -13.00 -24.82 -7.06
CA THR A 114 -12.38 -25.59 -5.96
C THR A 114 -10.93 -25.97 -6.25
N GLY A 115 -10.34 -25.48 -7.34
CA GLY A 115 -8.91 -25.59 -7.51
C GLY A 115 -8.23 -24.65 -6.51
N PRO A 116 -7.15 -25.06 -5.82
CA PRO A 116 -6.25 -24.07 -5.23
C PRO A 116 -5.95 -23.07 -6.35
N THR A 117 -6.23 -21.79 -6.17
CA THR A 117 -5.53 -20.78 -6.95
C THR A 117 -4.08 -21.08 -6.68
N ALA A 118 -3.43 -21.76 -7.63
CA ALA A 118 -2.08 -22.24 -7.48
C ALA A 118 -1.26 -20.99 -7.17
N MET A 119 -0.91 -20.84 -5.90
CA MET A 119 0.09 -19.91 -5.44
C MET A 119 1.37 -20.44 -6.07
N VAL A 120 1.64 -20.02 -7.30
CA VAL A 120 2.82 -20.48 -8.03
C VAL A 120 4.04 -20.05 -7.22
N PRO A 121 4.88 -21.00 -6.78
CA PRO A 121 6.12 -20.67 -6.08
C PRO A 121 6.98 -19.78 -6.99
N GLY A 122 7.38 -18.61 -6.50
CA GLY A 122 8.16 -17.62 -7.28
C GLY A 122 7.42 -16.32 -7.66
N PHE A 123 6.12 -16.19 -7.39
CA PHE A 123 5.41 -14.91 -7.58
C PHE A 123 5.86 -13.84 -6.58
N SER A 124 6.10 -12.63 -7.09
CA SER A 124 6.59 -11.49 -6.31
C SER A 124 5.63 -11.14 -5.16
N LEU A 125 6.19 -10.66 -4.05
CA LEU A 125 5.44 -10.16 -2.88
C LEU A 125 4.31 -9.18 -3.28
N VAL A 126 4.57 -8.33 -4.28
CA VAL A 126 3.62 -7.35 -4.81
C VAL A 126 2.38 -8.01 -5.42
N SER A 127 2.54 -9.11 -6.18
CA SER A 127 1.40 -9.82 -6.75
C SER A 127 0.50 -10.43 -5.68
N ARG A 128 1.08 -10.98 -4.61
CA ARG A 128 0.31 -11.52 -3.46
C ARG A 128 -0.46 -10.45 -2.71
N ILE A 129 0.14 -9.26 -2.57
CA ILE A 129 -0.51 -8.10 -1.96
C ILE A 129 -1.69 -7.61 -2.83
N GLN A 130 -1.50 -7.56 -4.15
CA GLN A 130 -2.53 -7.12 -5.09
C GLN A 130 -3.75 -8.06 -5.13
N THR A 131 -3.55 -9.37 -4.91
CA THR A 131 -4.68 -10.31 -4.82
C THR A 131 -5.37 -10.29 -3.47
N LEU A 132 -4.63 -10.03 -2.38
CA LEU A 132 -5.19 -10.02 -1.03
C LEU A 132 -5.97 -8.74 -0.70
N LEU A 133 -5.51 -7.57 -1.16
CA LEU A 133 -6.17 -6.29 -0.90
C LEU A 133 -7.68 -6.27 -1.23
N PRO A 134 -8.15 -6.66 -2.43
CA PRO A 134 -9.56 -6.64 -2.74
C PRO A 134 -10.37 -7.56 -1.83
N VAL A 135 -9.80 -8.71 -1.41
CA VAL A 135 -10.44 -9.64 -0.48
C VAL A 135 -10.62 -8.99 0.89
N LEU A 136 -9.56 -8.41 1.45
CA LEU A 136 -9.61 -7.72 2.74
C LEU A 136 -10.58 -6.53 2.72
N ARG A 137 -10.65 -5.79 1.60
CA ARG A 137 -11.62 -4.69 1.41
C ARG A 137 -13.06 -5.20 1.43
N SER A 138 -13.35 -6.27 0.68
CA SER A 138 -14.69 -6.86 0.67
C SER A 138 -15.09 -7.38 2.05
N LEU A 139 -14.18 -8.06 2.74
CA LEU A 139 -14.41 -8.54 4.11
C LEU A 139 -14.67 -7.39 5.09
N SER A 140 -13.88 -6.31 5.02
CA SER A 140 -14.06 -5.13 5.89
C SER A 140 -15.37 -4.39 5.56
N ALA A 141 -15.78 -4.36 4.29
CA ALA A 141 -17.09 -3.83 3.91
C ALA A 141 -18.24 -4.70 4.47
N TRP A 142 -18.19 -6.02 4.24
CA TRP A 142 -19.22 -6.94 4.73
C TRP A 142 -19.35 -6.93 6.25
N SER A 143 -18.24 -6.86 6.98
CA SER A 143 -18.28 -6.79 8.45
C SER A 143 -19.00 -5.56 8.97
N ARG A 144 -19.13 -4.49 8.16
CA ARG A 144 -19.80 -3.25 8.53
C ARG A 144 -21.23 -3.17 8.02
N THR A 145 -21.54 -3.79 6.88
CA THR A 145 -22.86 -3.66 6.23
C THR A 145 -23.78 -4.85 6.44
N ALA A 146 -23.24 -6.05 6.65
CA ALA A 146 -24.06 -7.25 6.84
C ALA A 146 -24.62 -7.31 8.27
N PRO A 147 -25.69 -8.12 8.50
CA PRO A 147 -26.24 -8.31 9.83
C PRO A 147 -25.14 -8.74 10.82
N PRO A 148 -24.94 -8.03 11.95
CA PRO A 148 -23.74 -8.17 12.77
C PRO A 148 -23.55 -9.60 13.29
N GLY A 149 -24.63 -10.27 13.70
CA GLY A 149 -24.56 -11.65 14.20
C GLY A 149 -24.06 -12.67 13.18
N VAL A 150 -24.23 -12.42 11.88
CA VAL A 150 -23.80 -13.35 10.83
C VAL A 150 -22.30 -13.26 10.61
N VAL A 151 -21.76 -12.03 10.45
CA VAL A 151 -20.33 -11.87 10.19
C VAL A 151 -19.50 -12.19 11.43
N ASP A 152 -19.98 -11.86 12.62
CA ASP A 152 -19.28 -12.16 13.87
C ASP A 152 -19.17 -13.66 14.12
N GLU A 153 -20.20 -14.44 13.74
CA GLU A 153 -20.17 -15.91 13.75
C GLU A 153 -19.04 -16.45 12.85
N HIS A 154 -18.99 -16.00 11.59
CA HIS A 154 -17.98 -16.45 10.62
C HIS A 154 -16.56 -16.00 10.98
N LEU A 155 -16.40 -14.77 11.49
CA LEU A 155 -15.10 -14.27 11.97
C LEU A 155 -14.61 -15.09 13.16
N THR A 156 -15.48 -15.37 14.12
CA THR A 156 -15.16 -16.16 15.30
C THR A 156 -14.81 -17.59 14.92
N HIS A 157 -15.56 -18.22 14.01
CA HIS A 157 -15.25 -19.55 13.48
C HIS A 157 -13.89 -19.60 12.79
N ALA A 158 -13.50 -18.52 12.10
CA ALA A 158 -12.20 -18.38 11.47
C ALA A 158 -11.06 -18.00 12.44
N GLY A 159 -11.35 -17.75 13.72
CA GLY A 159 -10.38 -17.27 14.71
C GLY A 159 -9.88 -15.85 14.42
N LEU A 160 -10.71 -15.02 13.81
CA LEU A 160 -10.40 -13.65 13.40
C LEU A 160 -11.27 -12.64 14.15
N THR A 161 -10.75 -11.41 14.29
CA THR A 161 -11.52 -10.27 14.81
C THR A 161 -11.62 -9.16 13.77
N ARG A 162 -12.58 -8.25 13.94
CA ARG A 162 -12.74 -7.08 13.05
C ARG A 162 -11.51 -6.17 13.11
N GLU A 163 -10.93 -6.03 14.30
CA GLU A 163 -9.73 -5.22 14.54
C GLU A 163 -8.52 -5.81 13.82
N LEU A 164 -8.36 -7.13 13.86
CA LEU A 164 -7.28 -7.82 13.15
C LEU A 164 -7.44 -7.68 11.63
N LEU A 165 -8.67 -7.81 11.13
CA LEU A 165 -8.99 -7.60 9.72
C LEU A 165 -8.65 -6.19 9.26
N ASP A 166 -9.05 -5.16 10.03
CA ASP A 166 -8.77 -3.76 9.70
C ASP A 166 -7.25 -3.47 9.79
N SER A 167 -6.54 -4.06 10.76
CA SER A 167 -5.09 -3.96 10.88
C SER A 167 -4.34 -4.59 9.70
N ASP A 168 -4.77 -5.76 9.24
CA ASP A 168 -4.19 -6.44 8.08
C ASP A 168 -4.51 -5.71 6.77
N LEU A 169 -5.71 -5.12 6.66
CA LEU A 169 -6.07 -4.24 5.55
C LEU A 169 -5.19 -3.00 5.51
N ALA A 170 -4.97 -2.34 6.65
CA ALA A 170 -4.07 -1.19 6.74
C ALA A 170 -2.63 -1.55 6.35
N THR A 171 -2.12 -2.67 6.87
CA THR A 171 -0.78 -3.19 6.53
C THR A 171 -0.64 -3.46 5.03
N THR A 172 -1.68 -4.00 4.40
CA THR A 172 -1.71 -4.27 2.95
C THR A 172 -1.71 -2.97 2.13
N GLN A 173 -2.46 -1.95 2.57
CA GLN A 173 -2.47 -0.63 1.92
C GLN A 173 -1.12 0.08 2.04
N GLU A 174 -0.51 0.03 3.22
CA GLU A 174 0.82 0.58 3.48
C GLU A 174 1.88 -0.06 2.58
N ALA A 175 1.86 -1.39 2.43
CA ALA A 175 2.81 -2.10 1.58
C ALA A 175 2.68 -1.73 0.10
N ILE A 176 1.46 -1.46 -0.37
CA ILE A 176 1.23 -0.97 -1.75
C ILE A 176 1.78 0.44 -1.90
N ALA A 177 1.54 1.33 -0.94
CA ALA A 177 2.09 2.68 -0.94
C ALA A 177 3.63 2.64 -0.94
N TYR A 178 4.22 1.81 -0.07
CA TYR A 178 5.65 1.58 -0.01
C TYR A 178 6.21 1.11 -1.36
N ALA A 179 5.58 0.10 -1.97
CA ALA A 179 6.01 -0.41 -3.27
C ALA A 179 5.94 0.65 -4.37
N ARG A 180 4.87 1.47 -4.39
CA ARG A 180 4.70 2.57 -5.34
C ARG A 180 5.81 3.62 -5.19
N ASP A 181 6.12 4.01 -3.95
CA ASP A 181 7.14 5.01 -3.67
C ASP A 181 8.53 4.47 -4.04
N TYR A 182 8.81 3.20 -3.72
CA TYR A 182 10.07 2.55 -4.07
C TYR A 182 10.28 2.52 -5.60
N VAL A 183 9.25 2.16 -6.36
CA VAL A 183 9.29 2.18 -7.83
C VAL A 183 9.51 3.60 -8.35
N THR A 184 8.81 4.58 -7.81
CA THR A 184 8.93 6.00 -8.20
C THR A 184 10.34 6.55 -7.93
N GLN A 185 10.90 6.26 -6.76
CA GLN A 185 12.25 6.69 -6.40
C GLN A 185 13.31 6.00 -7.27
N THR A 186 13.16 4.71 -7.54
CA THR A 186 14.12 3.93 -8.34
C THR A 186 14.12 4.38 -9.79
N THR A 187 12.93 4.51 -10.40
CA THR A 187 12.77 5.04 -11.76
C THR A 187 13.28 6.48 -11.87
N GLY A 188 13.00 7.33 -10.89
CA GLY A 188 13.52 8.70 -10.84
C GLY A 188 15.05 8.78 -10.71
N ARG A 189 15.70 7.84 -10.00
CA ARG A 189 17.17 7.76 -9.95
C ARG A 189 17.76 7.31 -11.29
N LEU A 190 17.14 6.30 -11.92
CA LEU A 190 17.57 5.82 -13.24
C LEU A 190 17.41 6.90 -14.31
N ALA A 191 16.27 7.60 -14.34
CA ALA A 191 16.03 8.71 -15.25
C ALA A 191 17.06 9.83 -15.09
N ARG A 192 17.38 10.22 -13.84
CA ARG A 192 18.42 11.22 -13.57
C ARG A 192 19.80 10.78 -14.06
N ARG A 193 20.19 9.53 -13.82
CA ARG A 193 21.46 8.98 -14.33
C ARG A 193 21.50 8.98 -15.85
N ALA A 194 20.44 8.54 -16.51
CA ALA A 194 20.33 8.56 -17.96
C ALA A 194 20.45 10.00 -18.52
N SER A 195 19.78 10.96 -17.88
CA SER A 195 19.86 12.37 -18.28
C SER A 195 21.27 12.95 -18.12
N ALA A 196 21.98 12.62 -17.03
CA ALA A 196 23.34 13.08 -16.80
C ALA A 196 24.32 12.49 -17.84
N LEU A 197 24.18 11.20 -18.17
CA LEU A 197 24.97 10.56 -19.22
C LEU A 197 24.68 11.16 -20.61
N ALA A 198 23.41 11.43 -20.93
CA ALA A 198 23.04 12.08 -22.18
C ALA A 198 23.61 13.50 -22.29
N ALA A 199 23.60 14.26 -21.18
CA ALA A 199 24.21 15.59 -21.12
C ALA A 199 25.73 15.53 -21.33
N GLN A 200 26.42 14.59 -20.67
CA GLN A 200 27.86 14.37 -20.86
C GLN A 200 28.20 13.97 -22.30
N ALA A 201 27.43 13.07 -22.91
CA ALA A 201 27.63 12.67 -24.30
C ALA A 201 27.44 13.84 -25.27
N THR A 202 26.45 14.71 -25.01
CA THR A 202 26.22 15.92 -25.82
C THR A 202 27.38 16.91 -25.68
N GLN A 203 27.91 17.09 -24.46
CA GLN A 203 29.08 17.94 -24.23
C GLN A 203 30.33 17.40 -24.92
N ALA A 204 30.60 16.10 -24.79
CA ALA A 204 31.74 15.45 -25.46
C ALA A 204 31.65 15.56 -26.99
N SER A 205 30.45 15.40 -27.55
CA SER A 205 30.21 15.57 -28.98
C SER A 205 30.51 17.00 -29.46
N ARG A 206 30.08 18.02 -28.69
CA ARG A 206 30.40 19.44 -29.02
C ARG A 206 31.90 19.70 -28.97
N GLN A 207 32.59 19.24 -27.92
CA GLN A 207 34.04 19.39 -27.78
C GLN A 207 34.79 18.73 -28.95
N TYR A 208 34.37 17.55 -29.38
CA TYR A 208 34.97 16.86 -30.53
C TYR A 208 34.78 17.65 -31.84
N ILE A 209 33.58 18.20 -32.07
CA ILE A 209 33.29 19.03 -33.26
C ILE A 209 34.13 20.32 -33.23
N GLU A 210 34.25 20.98 -32.08
CA GLU A 210 35.07 22.18 -31.90
C GLU A 210 36.56 21.90 -32.17
N GLN A 211 37.11 20.83 -31.59
CA GLN A 211 38.50 20.41 -31.84
C GLN A 211 38.75 20.12 -33.33
N ARG A 212 37.81 19.41 -33.98
CA ARG A 212 37.92 19.09 -35.40
C ARG A 212 37.89 20.34 -36.29
N ASN A 213 37.08 21.33 -35.94
CA ASN A 213 37.01 22.59 -36.69
C ASN A 213 38.29 23.41 -36.51
N GLN A 214 38.84 23.48 -35.29
CA GLN A 214 40.12 24.16 -35.04
C GLN A 214 41.28 23.55 -35.83
N GLN A 215 41.36 22.21 -35.91
CA GLN A 215 42.38 21.52 -36.71
C GLN A 215 42.27 21.83 -38.20
N ARG A 216 41.05 21.98 -38.75
CA ARG A 216 40.85 22.37 -40.15
C ARG A 216 41.34 23.79 -40.41
N THR A 217 41.01 24.73 -39.55
CA THR A 217 41.44 26.14 -39.71
C THR A 217 42.96 26.28 -39.70
N GLN A 218 43.69 25.48 -38.92
CA GLN A 218 45.16 25.48 -38.91
C GLN A 218 45.79 24.88 -40.18
N GLN A 219 45.07 24.03 -40.93
CA GLN A 219 45.58 23.45 -42.18
C GLN A 219 45.36 24.36 -43.40
N ASP A 220 44.41 25.29 -43.31
CA ASP A 220 44.05 26.21 -44.39
C ASP A 220 44.78 27.56 -44.30
N GLU A 221 45.70 27.78 -43.35
CA GLU A 221 46.60 28.96 -43.36
C GLU A 221 47.64 28.80 -44.48
N PRO A 222 47.59 29.63 -45.55
CA PRO A 222 48.55 29.56 -46.64
C PRO A 222 49.93 30.04 -46.17
N LEU A 223 50.96 29.27 -46.51
CA LEU A 223 52.38 29.62 -46.36
C LEU A 223 52.77 30.83 -47.22
#